data_AF-A0A0R3PRJ2-F1
#
_entry.id   AF-A0A0R3PRJ2-F1
#
_cell.length_a   1.000
_cell.length_b   1.000
_cell.length_c   1.000
_cell.angle_alpha   90.00
_cell.angle_beta   90.00
_cell.angle_gamma   90.00
#
_symmetry.space_group_name_H-M   'P 1'
#
loop_
_entity.id
_entity.type
_entity.pdbx_description
1 polymer ?
#
loop_
_entity_poly.entity_id
_entity_poly.type
_entity_poly.pdbx_seq_one_letter_code
_entity_poly.pdbx_strand_id
1 'polypeptide(L)'
;MEHEITRNRMKAFFEPPETVVEMELRKNHFLLAPSNMEELNEVKARREALLKTVCKVCNGKLKPAEQQMPCACSYVFCKQHRKPDTHLCNIDHRQMGRRKISKVIIVTIVLLASSFVVYYVNATFTRID
;
A
#
# COMPACT_ATOMS: atom_id res chain seq x y z
N MET A 1 17.23 -38.35 -53.80
CA MET A 1 17.62 -39.08 -52.57
C MET A 1 16.64 -38.65 -51.49
N GLU A 2 15.55 -39.38 -51.37
CA GLU A 2 14.52 -39.11 -50.37
C GLU A 2 15.05 -39.58 -49.02
N HIS A 3 15.16 -38.65 -48.06
CA HIS A 3 15.59 -38.96 -46.72
C HIS A 3 14.39 -39.56 -45.98
N GLU A 4 14.37 -40.88 -45.78
CA GLU A 4 13.33 -41.54 -45.01
C GLU A 4 13.31 -40.98 -43.58
N ILE A 5 12.28 -40.20 -43.27
CA ILE A 5 12.08 -39.64 -41.94
C ILE A 5 11.48 -40.76 -41.09
N THR A 6 12.27 -41.29 -40.16
CA THR A 6 11.81 -42.32 -39.23
C THR A 6 10.64 -41.82 -38.40
N ARG A 7 9.70 -42.73 -38.05
CA ARG A 7 8.48 -42.43 -37.28
C ARG A 7 8.75 -41.67 -35.97
N ASN A 8 9.91 -41.88 -35.35
CA ASN A 8 10.35 -41.14 -34.17
C ASN A 8 10.82 -39.70 -34.47
N ARG A 9 11.42 -39.44 -35.63
CA ARG A 9 11.81 -38.08 -36.05
C ARG A 9 10.60 -37.21 -36.42
N MET A 10 9.53 -37.80 -36.96
CA MET A 10 8.29 -37.06 -37.23
C MET A 10 7.57 -36.62 -35.96
N LYS A 11 7.64 -37.40 -34.87
CA LYS A 11 7.05 -37.03 -33.56
C LYS A 11 7.77 -35.84 -32.92
N ALA A 12 9.09 -35.82 -32.95
CA ALA A 12 9.91 -34.73 -32.42
C ALA A 12 9.84 -33.42 -33.25
N PHE A 13 9.20 -33.45 -34.43
CA PHE A 13 9.02 -32.27 -35.29
C PHE A 13 7.71 -31.51 -34.98
N PHE A 14 6.72 -32.20 -34.39
CA PHE A 14 5.41 -31.64 -34.00
C PHE A 14 5.24 -31.47 -32.50
N GLU A 15 6.19 -31.95 -31.68
CA GLU A 15 6.24 -31.64 -30.25
C GLU A 15 7.09 -30.38 -30.06
N PRO A 16 6.48 -29.20 -29.87
CA PRO A 16 7.23 -28.01 -29.54
C PRO A 16 8.03 -28.26 -28.24
N PRO A 17 9.18 -27.58 -28.04
CA PRO A 17 10.01 -27.67 -26.82
C PRO A 17 9.32 -27.11 -25.56
N GLU A 18 7.98 -27.14 -25.53
CA GLU A 18 7.09 -26.58 -24.53
C GLU A 18 6.91 -27.50 -23.30
N THR A 19 7.42 -28.73 -23.31
CA THR A 19 7.00 -29.72 -22.30
C THR A 19 7.51 -29.48 -20.87
N VAL A 20 8.56 -28.69 -20.65
CA VAL A 20 9.05 -28.36 -19.30
C VAL A 20 8.76 -26.92 -18.93
N VAL A 21 9.10 -25.98 -19.81
CA VAL A 21 8.91 -24.55 -19.56
C VAL A 21 7.43 -24.17 -19.54
N GLU A 22 6.61 -24.73 -20.43
CA GLU A 22 5.16 -24.50 -20.40
C GLU A 22 4.50 -25.25 -19.24
N MET A 23 4.96 -26.46 -18.89
CA MET A 23 4.51 -27.15 -17.68
C MET A 23 4.83 -26.37 -16.41
N GLU A 24 6.01 -25.75 -16.31
CA GLU A 24 6.40 -24.89 -15.20
C GLU A 24 5.56 -23.61 -15.19
N LEU A 25 5.34 -22.97 -16.34
CA LEU A 25 4.48 -21.79 -16.47
C LEU A 25 3.02 -22.09 -16.11
N ARG A 26 2.52 -23.26 -16.51
CA ARG A 26 1.14 -23.73 -16.23
C ARG A 26 0.97 -24.16 -14.78
N LYS A 27 1.99 -24.78 -14.17
CA LYS A 27 2.07 -24.98 -12.70
C LYS A 27 2.03 -23.64 -11.95
N ASN A 28 2.64 -22.61 -12.52
CA ASN A 28 2.67 -21.28 -11.91
C ASN A 28 1.38 -20.47 -12.13
N HIS A 29 0.44 -20.91 -12.98
CA HIS A 29 -0.79 -20.16 -13.31
C HIS A 29 -2.11 -20.87 -12.93
N PHE A 30 -2.06 -21.96 -12.16
CA PHE A 30 -3.24 -22.54 -11.50
C PHE A 30 -3.05 -22.50 -9.98
N LEU A 31 -3.07 -21.29 -9.42
CA LEU A 31 -3.37 -21.17 -7.99
C LEU A 31 -4.82 -21.60 -7.83
N LEU A 32 -5.03 -22.80 -7.28
CA LEU A 32 -6.36 -23.22 -6.84
C LEU A 32 -6.93 -22.10 -5.98
N ALA A 33 -8.19 -21.75 -6.22
CA ALA A 33 -8.88 -20.84 -5.33
C ALA A 33 -8.84 -21.43 -3.91
N PRO A 34 -8.59 -20.60 -2.88
CA PRO A 34 -8.52 -21.10 -1.51
C PRO A 34 -9.81 -21.87 -1.18
N SER A 35 -9.63 -23.07 -0.64
CA SER A 35 -10.69 -24.05 -0.41
C SER A 35 -11.50 -23.77 0.85
N ASN A 36 -10.94 -23.00 1.79
CA ASN A 36 -11.55 -22.63 3.05
C ASN A 36 -11.31 -21.14 3.38
N MET A 37 -12.14 -20.59 4.25
CA MET A 37 -12.03 -19.22 4.77
C MET A 37 -10.71 -19.00 5.52
N GLU A 38 -10.22 -20.01 6.23
CA GLU A 38 -8.92 -19.94 6.93
C GLU A 38 -7.76 -19.76 5.94
N GLU A 39 -7.70 -20.60 4.90
CA GLU A 39 -6.70 -20.51 3.82
C GLU A 39 -6.77 -19.15 3.10
N LEU A 40 -7.98 -18.63 2.85
CA LEU A 40 -8.16 -17.31 2.26
C LEU A 40 -7.57 -16.19 3.13
N ASN A 41 -7.73 -16.29 4.45
CA ASN A 41 -7.18 -15.31 5.38
C ASN A 41 -5.64 -15.35 5.42
N GLU A 42 -5.05 -16.54 5.34
CA GLU A 42 -3.59 -16.69 5.24
C GLU A 42 -3.03 -16.09 3.95
N VAL A 43 -3.69 -16.32 2.81
CA VAL A 43 -3.29 -15.73 1.52
C VAL A 43 -3.38 -14.20 1.57
N LYS A 44 -4.45 -13.66 2.18
CA LYS A 44 -4.58 -12.21 2.40
C LYS A 44 -3.48 -11.68 3.31
N ALA A 45 -3.21 -12.33 4.44
CA ALA A 45 -2.15 -11.93 5.37
C ALA A 45 -0.77 -11.95 4.70
N ARG A 46 -0.47 -12.98 3.90
CA ARG A 46 0.76 -13.09 3.12
C ARG A 46 0.88 -11.95 2.10
N ARG A 47 -0.20 -11.65 1.40
CA ARG A 47 -0.26 -10.52 0.46
C ARG A 47 -0.06 -9.18 1.15
N GLU A 48 -0.71 -8.96 2.29
CA GLU A 48 -0.57 -7.74 3.08
C GLU A 48 0.87 -7.57 3.61
N ALA A 49 1.50 -8.64 4.07
CA ALA A 49 2.91 -8.63 4.48
C ALA A 49 3.83 -8.25 3.30
N LEU A 50 3.59 -8.82 2.12
CA LEU A 50 4.36 -8.48 0.92
C LEU A 50 4.19 -6.99 0.56
N LEU A 51 2.95 -6.49 0.53
CA LEU A 51 2.64 -5.10 0.19
C LEU A 51 3.28 -4.07 1.13
N LYS A 52 3.63 -4.47 2.36
CA LYS A 52 4.38 -3.61 3.32
C LYS A 52 5.89 -3.54 3.04
N THR A 53 6.42 -4.42 2.18
CA THR A 53 7.87 -4.52 1.89
C THR A 53 8.26 -4.09 0.49
N VAL A 54 7.29 -3.90 -0.40
CA VAL A 54 7.53 -3.53 -1.81
C VAL A 54 6.83 -2.22 -2.17
N CYS A 55 7.42 -1.45 -3.08
CA CYS A 55 6.78 -0.25 -3.59
C CYS A 55 5.53 -0.60 -4.39
N LYS A 56 4.40 0.04 -4.10
CA LYS A 56 3.14 -0.20 -4.82
C LYS A 56 3.16 0.13 -6.32
N VAL A 57 4.06 1.00 -6.78
CA VAL A 57 4.15 1.44 -8.18
C VAL A 57 5.16 0.62 -8.97
N CYS A 58 6.42 0.53 -8.48
CA CYS A 58 7.49 -0.15 -9.21
C CYS A 58 7.80 -1.57 -8.72
N ASN A 59 7.12 -2.06 -7.68
CA ASN A 59 7.37 -3.37 -7.04
C ASN A 59 8.81 -3.59 -6.53
N GLY A 60 9.64 -2.55 -6.47
CA GLY A 60 10.98 -2.61 -5.92
C GLY A 60 10.96 -2.86 -4.40
N LYS A 61 11.91 -3.66 -3.91
CA LYS A 61 12.08 -3.94 -2.47
C LYS A 61 12.46 -2.66 -1.73
N LEU A 62 11.73 -2.37 -0.66
CA LEU A 62 11.91 -1.16 0.15
C LEU A 62 12.90 -1.38 1.28
N LYS A 63 13.66 -0.33 1.60
CA LYS A 63 14.52 -0.32 2.80
C LYS A 63 13.66 -0.24 4.07
N PRO A 64 14.13 -0.71 5.23
CA PRO A 64 13.37 -0.64 6.48
C PRO A 64 12.85 0.77 6.81
N ALA A 65 13.65 1.81 6.54
CA ALA A 65 13.23 3.19 6.73
C ALA A 65 12.07 3.63 5.83
N GLU A 66 11.95 3.09 4.61
CA GLU A 66 10.85 3.39 3.69
C GLU A 66 9.58 2.62 4.09
N GLN A 67 9.73 1.42 4.64
CA GLN A 67 8.61 0.60 5.12
C GLN A 67 7.88 1.24 6.31
N GLN A 68 8.61 1.96 7.18
CA GLN A 68 8.05 2.65 8.34
C GLN A 68 7.32 3.97 7.98
N MET A 69 7.32 4.38 6.70
CA MET A 69 6.74 5.64 6.25
C MET A 69 5.60 5.44 5.25
N PRO A 70 4.49 4.77 5.65
CA PRO A 70 3.34 4.57 4.78
C PRO A 70 2.67 5.90 4.40
N CYS A 71 2.10 5.96 3.20
CA CYS A 71 1.26 7.07 2.79
C CYS A 71 -0.11 6.99 3.48
N ALA A 72 -0.87 8.09 3.46
CA ALA A 72 -2.24 8.13 3.96
C ALA A 72 -3.18 7.14 3.22
N CYS A 73 -2.83 6.75 2.00
CA CYS A 73 -3.51 5.69 1.24
C CYS A 73 -3.10 4.26 1.64
N SER A 74 -2.50 4.08 2.82
CA SER A 74 -2.05 2.81 3.44
C SER A 74 -0.99 1.98 2.69
N TYR A 75 -0.50 2.44 1.54
CA TYR A 75 0.59 1.81 0.79
C TYR A 75 1.96 2.43 1.13
N VAL A 76 3.02 1.65 0.87
CA VAL A 76 4.42 2.07 1.01
C VAL A 76 5.07 2.25 -0.37
N PHE A 77 6.02 3.19 -0.44
CA PHE A 77 6.63 3.61 -1.69
C PHE A 77 8.13 3.86 -1.53
N CYS A 78 8.90 3.70 -2.60
CA CYS A 78 10.30 4.07 -2.63
C CYS A 78 10.44 5.60 -2.67
N LYS A 79 11.66 6.12 -2.45
CA LYS A 79 11.95 7.56 -2.53
C LYS A 79 11.39 8.27 -3.77
N GLN A 80 11.36 7.60 -4.93
CA GLN A 80 10.88 8.19 -6.18
C GLN A 80 9.34 8.31 -6.24
N HIS A 81 8.62 7.30 -5.74
CA HIS A 81 7.15 7.24 -5.80
C HIS A 81 6.45 7.74 -4.53
N ARG A 82 7.20 8.28 -3.57
CA ARG A 82 6.66 8.71 -2.28
C ARG A 82 5.76 9.93 -2.38
N LYS A 83 5.96 10.81 -3.37
CA LYS A 83 5.17 12.04 -3.52
C LYS A 83 3.75 11.69 -4.00
N PRO A 84 2.69 12.31 -3.45
CA PRO A 84 1.31 12.05 -3.86
C PRO A 84 1.07 12.14 -5.38
N ASP A 85 1.72 13.10 -6.04
CA ASP A 85 1.60 13.31 -7.49
C ASP A 85 2.22 12.15 -8.29
N THR A 86 3.29 11.54 -7.79
CA THR A 86 4.04 10.49 -8.50
C THR A 86 3.35 9.12 -8.47
N HIS A 87 2.51 8.85 -7.46
CA HIS A 87 1.75 7.60 -7.37
C HIS A 87 0.24 7.81 -7.52
N LEU A 88 -0.18 9.02 -7.91
CA LEU A 88 -1.59 9.39 -8.09
C LEU A 88 -2.43 9.01 -6.86
N CYS A 89 -2.03 9.54 -5.70
CA CYS A 89 -2.69 9.24 -4.44
C CYS A 89 -4.20 9.55 -4.51
N ASN A 90 -5.03 8.58 -4.12
CA ASN A 90 -6.48 8.76 -4.05
C ASN A 90 -6.94 9.59 -2.84
N ILE A 91 -6.02 10.00 -1.95
CA ILE A 91 -6.36 10.78 -0.75
C ILE A 91 -6.14 12.27 -1.04
N ASP A 92 -7.15 13.10 -0.77
CA ASP A 92 -7.01 14.55 -0.81
C ASP A 92 -6.21 15.07 0.39
N HIS A 93 -4.88 15.15 0.19
CA HIS A 93 -3.95 15.69 1.19
C HIS A 93 -4.19 17.17 1.52
N ARG A 94 -4.77 17.95 0.60
CA ARG A 94 -5.06 19.38 0.81
C ARG A 94 -6.19 19.53 1.80
N GLN A 95 -7.28 18.78 1.63
CA GLN A 95 -8.39 18.78 2.58
C GLN A 95 -7.97 18.21 3.94
N MET A 96 -7.16 17.15 3.98
CA MET A 96 -6.62 16.64 5.25
C MET A 96 -5.79 17.70 5.99
N GLY A 97 -4.94 18.45 5.28
CA GLY A 97 -4.17 19.56 5.84
C GLY A 97 -5.08 20.62 6.45
N ARG A 98 -6.09 21.06 5.70
CA ARG A 98 -7.10 22.02 6.19
C ARG A 98 -7.79 21.53 7.47
N ARG A 99 -8.25 20.28 7.49
CA ARG A 99 -8.92 19.70 8.68
C ARG A 99 -8.01 19.68 9.91
N LYS A 100 -6.70 19.40 9.74
CA LYS A 100 -5.72 19.44 10.85
C LYS A 100 -5.54 20.86 11.36
N ILE A 101 -5.37 21.81 10.46
CA ILE A 101 -5.21 23.23 10.80
C ILE A 101 -6.46 23.75 11.51
N SER A 102 -7.66 23.48 10.98
CA SER A 102 -8.92 23.88 11.59
C SER A 102 -9.08 23.33 13.01
N LYS A 103 -8.73 22.07 13.25
CA LYS A 103 -8.76 21.49 14.61
C LYS A 103 -7.83 22.24 15.57
N VAL A 104 -6.59 22.54 15.14
CA VAL A 104 -5.63 23.28 15.95
C VAL A 104 -6.14 24.70 16.25
N ILE A 105 -6.71 25.38 15.25
CA ILE A 105 -7.28 26.72 15.43
C ILE A 105 -8.44 26.68 16.42
N ILE A 106 -9.36 25.73 16.28
CA ILE A 106 -10.50 25.60 17.20
C ILE A 106 -10.01 25.36 18.64
N VAL A 107 -9.06 24.44 18.83
CA VAL A 107 -8.51 24.15 20.17
C VAL A 107 -7.81 25.38 20.75
N THR A 108 -7.01 26.09 19.97
CA THR A 108 -6.32 27.30 20.44
C THR A 108 -7.30 28.41 20.82
N ILE A 109 -8.35 28.65 20.02
CA ILE A 109 -9.38 29.63 20.34
C ILE A 109 -10.11 29.28 21.64
N VAL A 110 -10.50 28.01 21.82
CA VAL A 110 -11.20 27.57 23.05
C VAL A 110 -10.32 27.75 24.29
N LEU A 111 -9.03 27.41 24.19
CA LEU A 111 -8.10 27.60 25.30
C LEU A 111 -7.92 29.09 25.62
N LEU A 112 -7.70 29.94 24.61
CA LEU A 112 -7.57 31.38 24.81
C LEU A 112 -8.83 32.00 25.41
N ALA A 113 -10.02 31.57 24.97
CA ALA A 113 -11.28 32.03 25.53
C ALA A 113 -11.44 31.62 27.00
N SER A 114 -11.06 30.39 27.36
CA SER A 114 -11.11 29.95 28.76
C SER A 114 -10.14 30.73 29.66
N SER A 115 -8.91 30.99 29.19
CA SER A 115 -7.95 31.83 29.91
C SER A 115 -8.44 33.27 30.07
N PHE A 116 -9.09 33.82 29.04
CA PHE A 116 -9.65 35.17 29.07
C PHE A 116 -10.81 35.29 30.09
N VAL A 117 -11.70 34.29 30.14
CA VAL A 117 -12.78 34.24 31.13
C VAL A 117 -12.21 34.19 32.56
N VAL A 118 -11.21 33.34 32.81
CA VAL A 118 -10.56 33.25 34.14
C VAL A 118 -9.93 34.58 34.55
N TYR A 119 -9.25 35.26 33.63
CA TYR A 119 -8.67 36.58 33.88
C TYR A 119 -9.75 37.61 34.29
N TYR A 120 -10.87 37.66 33.56
CA TYR A 120 -11.95 38.60 33.86
C TYR A 120 -12.61 38.33 35.20
N VAL A 121 -12.92 37.06 35.52
CA VAL A 121 -13.53 36.68 36.79
C VAL A 121 -12.63 37.06 37.97
N ASN A 122 -11.33 36.77 37.86
CA ASN A 122 -10.36 37.14 38.89
C ASN A 122 -10.23 38.66 39.04
N ALA A 123 -10.17 39.41 37.93
CA ALA A 123 -10.06 40.87 37.95
C ALA A 123 -11.30 41.57 38.52
N THR A 124 -12.50 40.97 38.38
CA THR A 124 -13.72 41.46 39.04
C THR A 124 -13.76 41.12 40.53
N PHE A 125 -13.19 39.99 40.94
CA PHE A 125 -13.14 39.58 42.35
C PHE A 125 -12.18 40.46 43.17
N THR A 126 -11.00 40.79 42.63
CA THR A 126 -10.00 41.65 43.30
C THR A 126 -10.38 43.14 43.39
N ARG A 127 -11.56 43.54 42.90
CA ARG A 127 -12.06 44.93 42.95
C ARG A 127 -13.20 45.15 43.96
N ILE A 128 -13.62 44.09 44.66
CA ILE A 128 -14.75 44.12 45.61
C ILE A 128 -14.27 44.22 47.08
N ASP A 129 -12.95 44.22 47.32
CA ASP A 129 -12.35 44.47 48.65
C ASP A 129 -11.88 45.92 48.86
#